data_AF-A0A8T5UFG0-F1
#
_entry.id   AF-A0A8T5UFG0-F1
#
_cell.length_a   1.000
_cell.length_b   1.000
_cell.length_c   1.000
_cell.angle_alpha   90.00
_cell.angle_beta   90.00
_cell.angle_gamma   90.00
#
_symmetry.space_group_name_H-M   'P 1'
#
loop_
_entity.id
_entity.type
_entity.pdbx_description
1 polymer ?
#
loop_
_entity_poly.entity_id
_entity_poly.type
_entity_poly.pdbx_seq_one_letter_code
_entity_poly.pdbx_strand_id
1 'polypeptide(L)'
;MYLSINIWLWFLGIWVASRVTLSVLSRSRGLIRGIVNILFFFGVFVHEFSHLMFCFIFRVPTNGMKFQFIDREEGVVKPQGAVNVSEFSRMSMMQALMVGIAPLFVSTFLFMGCLDVIFTFETTFEVQIFIVIFAISLVLTAAPSWVDISNIFEAAAGEPLQSFLQFIYVVISLFISITILDLSDLILPIEVLYYVSYFALTIIIYSIIILLIRMIRASFRHVFPSDNHSSKQIQRKRHKPKKPPKHEEGSW
;
A
#
# COMPACT_ATOMS: atom_id res chain seq x y z
N MET A 1 26.36 7.62 -1.32
CA MET A 1 25.95 7.63 -2.76
C MET A 1 25.51 6.28 -3.35
N TYR A 2 26.33 5.22 -3.47
CA TYR A 2 25.85 3.93 -4.05
C TYR A 2 24.94 3.10 -3.12
N LEU A 3 25.07 3.26 -1.80
CA LEU A 3 24.32 2.49 -0.82
C LEU A 3 22.85 2.94 -0.71
N SER A 4 22.59 4.22 -0.90
CA SER A 4 21.28 4.83 -0.72
C SER A 4 20.36 4.66 -1.92
N ILE A 5 20.86 4.81 -3.15
CA ILE A 5 20.14 4.42 -4.38
C ILE A 5 19.71 2.94 -4.31
N ASN A 6 20.55 2.08 -3.72
CA ASN A 6 20.23 0.67 -3.51
C ASN A 6 19.02 0.48 -2.57
N ILE A 7 18.95 1.19 -1.44
CA ILE A 7 17.85 1.01 -0.46
C ILE A 7 16.47 1.33 -1.08
N TRP A 8 16.39 2.27 -2.02
CA TRP A 8 15.14 2.59 -2.71
C TRP A 8 14.73 1.56 -3.73
N LEU A 9 15.71 1.02 -4.46
CA LEU A 9 15.49 -0.16 -5.30
C LEU A 9 15.07 -1.36 -4.44
N TRP A 10 15.55 -1.47 -3.20
CA TRP A 10 15.08 -2.47 -2.26
C TRP A 10 13.67 -2.18 -1.75
N PHE A 11 13.33 -0.96 -1.31
CA PHE A 11 11.97 -0.61 -0.88
C PHE A 11 10.94 -0.81 -2.01
N LEU A 12 11.22 -0.27 -3.19
CA LEU A 12 10.39 -0.42 -4.38
C LEU A 12 10.35 -1.88 -4.82
N GLY A 13 11.51 -2.55 -4.83
CA GLY A 13 11.65 -3.96 -5.20
C GLY A 13 10.86 -4.88 -4.28
N ILE A 14 10.94 -4.68 -2.96
CA ILE A 14 10.18 -5.42 -1.95
C ILE A 14 8.68 -5.11 -2.09
N TRP A 15 8.30 -3.85 -2.29
CA TRP A 15 6.91 -3.47 -2.48
C TRP A 15 6.31 -4.10 -3.76
N VAL A 16 7.03 -4.04 -4.88
CA VAL A 16 6.60 -4.67 -6.14
C VAL A 16 6.61 -6.20 -6.01
N ALA A 17 7.67 -6.78 -5.45
CA ALA A 17 7.81 -8.23 -5.29
C ALA A 17 6.72 -8.82 -4.38
N SER A 18 6.39 -8.16 -3.26
CA SER A 18 5.29 -8.58 -2.39
C SER A 18 3.95 -8.61 -3.14
N ARG A 19 3.65 -7.57 -3.92
CA ARG A 19 2.40 -7.44 -4.69
C ARG A 19 2.31 -8.43 -5.85
N VAL A 20 3.40 -8.60 -6.59
CA VAL A 20 3.49 -9.60 -7.65
C VAL A 20 3.33 -10.99 -7.05
N THR A 21 4.01 -11.28 -5.94
CA THR A 21 3.91 -12.61 -5.34
C THR A 21 2.52 -12.89 -4.80
N LEU A 22 1.85 -11.92 -4.15
CA LEU A 22 0.45 -12.04 -3.73
C LEU A 22 -0.49 -12.37 -4.91
N SER A 23 -0.30 -11.71 -6.05
CA SER A 23 -1.09 -11.94 -7.28
C SER A 23 -0.82 -13.31 -7.91
N VAL A 24 0.44 -13.77 -7.87
CA VAL A 24 0.80 -15.13 -8.32
C VAL A 24 0.25 -16.17 -7.34
N LEU A 25 0.29 -15.88 -6.04
CA LEU A 25 -0.15 -16.81 -5.00
C LEU A 25 -1.64 -17.07 -5.04
N SER A 26 -2.44 -16.04 -5.29
CA SER A 26 -3.89 -16.16 -5.38
C SER A 26 -4.33 -17.09 -6.52
N ARG A 27 -3.41 -17.42 -7.44
CA ARG A 27 -3.63 -18.35 -8.55
C ARG A 27 -3.06 -19.75 -8.31
N SER A 28 -2.25 -19.93 -7.27
CA SER A 28 -1.63 -21.22 -6.94
C SER A 28 -2.63 -22.17 -6.26
N ARG A 29 -2.52 -23.49 -6.53
CA ARG A 29 -3.40 -24.54 -5.99
C ARG A 29 -2.59 -25.67 -5.37
N GLY A 30 -3.19 -26.42 -4.45
CA GLY A 30 -2.61 -27.64 -3.87
C GLY A 30 -1.45 -27.39 -2.90
N LEU A 31 -0.43 -28.25 -2.94
CA LEU A 31 0.71 -28.26 -2.01
C LEU A 31 1.50 -26.94 -1.97
N ILE A 32 1.63 -26.26 -3.10
CA ILE A 32 2.33 -24.97 -3.21
C ILE A 32 1.66 -23.93 -2.29
N ARG A 33 0.32 -23.91 -2.27
CA ARG A 33 -0.44 -23.00 -1.39
C ARG A 33 -0.17 -23.30 0.10
N GLY A 34 -0.06 -24.57 0.46
CA GLY A 34 0.25 -24.99 1.84
C GLY A 34 1.64 -24.51 2.30
N ILE A 35 2.67 -24.77 1.50
CA ILE A 35 4.05 -24.32 1.82
C ILE A 35 4.09 -22.80 1.94
N VAL A 36 3.47 -22.09 1.00
CA VAL A 36 3.52 -20.64 1.04
C VAL A 36 2.71 -20.07 2.20
N ASN A 37 1.60 -20.67 2.59
CA ASN A 37 0.86 -20.23 3.79
C ASN A 37 1.71 -20.34 5.07
N ILE A 38 2.54 -21.38 5.19
CA ILE A 38 3.50 -21.51 6.30
C ILE A 38 4.57 -20.41 6.20
N LEU A 39 5.10 -20.15 5.01
CA LEU A 39 6.03 -19.04 4.79
C LEU A 39 5.40 -17.70 5.15
N PHE A 40 4.14 -17.44 4.79
CA PHE A 40 3.45 -16.19 5.09
C PHE A 40 3.26 -15.96 6.59
N PHE A 41 3.19 -17.01 7.41
CA PHE A 41 2.90 -16.89 8.84
C PHE A 41 3.85 -15.92 9.56
N PHE A 42 5.16 -16.13 9.42
CA PHE A 42 6.16 -15.28 10.09
C PHE A 42 6.09 -13.82 9.61
N GLY A 43 5.87 -13.64 8.32
CA GLY A 43 5.78 -12.35 7.69
C GLY A 43 4.55 -11.58 8.14
N VAL A 44 3.38 -12.23 8.18
CA VAL A 44 2.14 -11.62 8.71
C VAL A 44 2.32 -11.28 10.18
N PHE A 45 2.99 -12.12 10.97
CA PHE A 45 3.29 -11.79 12.37
C PHE A 45 4.13 -10.52 12.48
N VAL A 46 5.24 -10.42 11.72
CA VAL A 46 6.06 -9.20 11.69
C VAL A 46 5.29 -8.01 11.16
N HIS A 47 4.44 -8.19 10.16
CA HIS A 47 3.58 -7.15 9.58
C HIS A 47 2.67 -6.52 10.65
N GLU A 48 1.89 -7.33 11.35
CA GLU A 48 1.00 -6.83 12.41
C GLU A 48 1.77 -6.30 13.62
N PHE A 49 2.88 -6.93 13.96
CA PHE A 49 3.74 -6.44 15.04
C PHE A 49 4.31 -5.06 14.71
N SER A 50 4.61 -4.78 13.44
CA SER A 50 5.08 -3.48 12.97
C SER A 50 4.02 -2.40 13.17
N HIS A 51 2.76 -2.70 12.80
CA HIS A 51 1.62 -1.83 13.09
C HIS A 51 1.50 -1.54 14.58
N LEU A 52 1.54 -2.57 15.42
CA LEU A 52 1.44 -2.44 16.87
C LEU A 52 2.58 -1.59 17.45
N MET A 53 3.82 -1.82 17.01
CA MET A 53 4.99 -1.07 17.44
C MET A 53 4.84 0.42 17.09
N PHE A 54 4.42 0.74 15.87
CA PHE A 54 4.22 2.12 15.46
C PHE A 54 3.04 2.77 16.19
N CYS A 55 1.96 2.03 16.45
CA CYS A 55 0.89 2.53 17.32
C CYS A 55 1.43 2.93 18.71
N PHE A 56 2.33 2.15 19.32
CA PHE A 56 2.95 2.53 20.58
C PHE A 56 3.85 3.76 20.47
N ILE A 57 4.70 3.83 19.45
CA ILE A 57 5.60 4.97 19.21
C ILE A 57 4.80 6.26 19.04
N PHE A 58 3.71 6.22 18.28
CA PHE A 58 2.85 7.37 17.99
C PHE A 58 1.71 7.57 18.99
N ARG A 59 1.72 6.81 20.09
CA ARG A 59 0.71 6.85 21.18
C ARG A 59 -0.73 6.72 20.67
N VAL A 60 -0.93 5.91 19.63
CA VAL A 60 -2.25 5.54 19.13
C VAL A 60 -2.80 4.42 20.03
N PRO A 61 -3.98 4.61 20.65
CA PRO A 61 -4.53 3.63 21.57
C PRO A 61 -4.99 2.37 20.82
N THR A 62 -4.58 1.20 21.32
CA THR A 62 -4.89 -0.10 20.71
C THR A 62 -5.50 -1.06 21.74
N ASN A 63 -6.39 -1.93 21.27
CA ASN A 63 -6.97 -3.03 22.04
C ASN A 63 -6.17 -4.34 21.83
N GLY A 64 -4.90 -4.21 21.43
CA GLY A 64 -4.03 -5.33 21.07
C GLY A 64 -4.18 -5.83 19.64
N MET A 65 -3.46 -6.93 19.38
CA MET A 65 -3.35 -7.58 18.08
C MET A 65 -4.13 -8.89 18.08
N LYS A 66 -4.88 -9.17 17.01
CA LYS A 66 -5.53 -10.47 16.78
C LYS A 66 -4.89 -11.14 15.58
N PHE A 67 -4.59 -12.43 15.74
CA PHE A 67 -4.03 -13.26 14.68
C PHE A 67 -4.96 -14.43 14.42
N GLN A 68 -5.28 -14.69 13.16
CA GLN A 68 -6.13 -15.80 12.73
C GLN A 68 -5.41 -16.59 11.65
N PHE A 69 -5.16 -17.87 11.92
CA PHE A 69 -4.44 -18.75 10.98
C PHE A 69 -5.35 -19.43 9.95
N ILE A 70 -6.61 -19.66 10.34
CA ILE A 70 -7.61 -20.37 9.53
C ILE A 70 -8.75 -19.40 9.27
N ASP A 71 -9.10 -19.24 8.01
CA ASP A 71 -10.30 -18.50 7.62
C ASP A 71 -11.53 -19.33 8.01
N ARG A 72 -12.35 -18.81 8.93
CA ARG A 72 -13.49 -19.55 9.49
C ARG A 72 -14.61 -19.77 8.47
N GLU A 73 -14.69 -18.93 7.43
CA GLU A 73 -15.74 -19.02 6.41
C GLU A 73 -15.38 -20.05 5.34
N GLU A 74 -14.12 -20.11 4.93
CA GLU A 74 -13.66 -21.00 3.87
C GLU A 74 -13.06 -22.32 4.39
N GLY A 75 -12.72 -22.41 5.68
CA GLY A 75 -12.02 -23.56 6.25
C GLY A 75 -10.59 -23.76 5.71
N VAL A 76 -10.05 -22.74 5.03
CA VAL A 76 -8.74 -22.78 4.37
C VAL A 76 -7.70 -22.06 5.25
N VAL A 77 -6.47 -22.59 5.28
CA VAL A 77 -5.34 -21.90 5.90
C VAL A 77 -5.08 -20.60 5.14
N LYS A 78 -5.23 -19.48 5.82
CA LYS A 78 -5.03 -18.14 5.27
C LYS A 78 -4.63 -17.24 6.44
N PRO A 79 -3.33 -17.10 6.74
CA PRO A 79 -2.88 -16.30 7.85
C PRO A 79 -3.31 -14.85 7.63
N GLN A 80 -4.08 -14.33 8.57
CA GLN A 80 -4.59 -12.97 8.60
C GLN A 80 -4.35 -12.38 9.99
N GLY A 81 -4.09 -11.09 10.01
CA GLY A 81 -3.85 -10.33 11.22
C GLY A 81 -4.67 -9.05 11.20
N ALA A 82 -4.90 -8.51 12.39
CA ALA A 82 -5.42 -7.16 12.54
C ALA A 82 -5.01 -6.58 13.90
N VAL A 83 -4.50 -5.35 13.88
CA VAL A 83 -4.37 -4.51 15.07
C VAL A 83 -5.66 -3.70 15.25
N ASN A 84 -6.33 -3.87 16.39
CA ASN A 84 -7.56 -3.14 16.68
C ASN A 84 -7.22 -1.77 17.30
N VAL A 85 -7.36 -0.71 16.53
CA VAL A 85 -7.25 0.67 17.01
C VAL A 85 -8.57 1.05 17.70
N SER A 86 -8.51 1.45 18.97
CA SER A 86 -9.72 1.71 19.77
C SER A 86 -10.41 3.02 19.40
N GLU A 87 -9.65 4.01 18.95
CA GLU A 87 -10.11 5.38 18.66
C GLU A 87 -9.63 5.85 17.29
N PHE A 88 -9.94 5.08 16.24
CA PHE A 88 -9.48 5.39 14.89
C PHE A 88 -9.86 6.80 14.41
N SER A 89 -11.06 7.27 14.76
CA SER A 89 -11.56 8.60 14.41
C SER A 89 -10.76 9.77 14.97
N ARG A 90 -9.90 9.53 15.97
CA ARG A 90 -9.01 10.54 16.56
C ARG A 90 -7.59 10.51 15.99
N MET A 91 -7.31 9.55 15.11
CA MET A 91 -5.99 9.40 14.54
C MET A 91 -5.76 10.45 13.45
N SER A 92 -4.70 11.23 13.60
CA SER A 92 -4.32 12.20 12.55
C SER A 92 -3.83 11.48 11.29
N MET A 93 -3.90 12.16 10.14
CA MET A 93 -3.36 11.64 8.88
C MET A 93 -1.90 11.18 9.01
N MET A 94 -1.05 11.93 9.73
CA MET A 94 0.34 11.55 9.94
C MET A 94 0.49 10.25 10.74
N GLN A 95 -0.29 10.09 11.81
CA GLN A 95 -0.28 8.84 12.59
C GLN A 95 -0.78 7.68 11.72
N ALA A 96 -1.85 7.89 10.94
CA ALA A 96 -2.37 6.90 10.02
C ALA A 96 -1.35 6.48 8.96
N LEU A 97 -0.64 7.47 8.39
CA LEU A 97 0.42 7.25 7.41
C LEU A 97 1.56 6.43 8.01
N MET A 98 2.08 6.85 9.16
CA MET A 98 3.23 6.19 9.79
C MET A 98 2.89 4.77 10.22
N VAL A 99 1.71 4.54 10.81
CA VAL A 99 1.24 3.18 11.13
C VAL A 99 1.05 2.37 9.85
N GLY A 100 0.33 2.91 8.86
CA GLY A 100 0.04 2.21 7.61
C GLY A 100 1.27 1.76 6.84
N ILE A 101 2.36 2.55 6.84
CA ILE A 101 3.63 2.18 6.17
C ILE A 101 4.59 1.39 7.07
N ALA A 102 4.28 1.20 8.35
CA ALA A 102 5.16 0.56 9.32
C ALA A 102 5.63 -0.84 8.89
N PRO A 103 4.77 -1.73 8.35
CA PRO A 103 5.20 -3.07 7.93
C PRO A 103 6.25 -3.03 6.84
N LEU A 104 6.10 -2.12 5.88
CA LEU A 104 7.06 -1.96 4.79
C LEU A 104 8.40 -1.49 5.34
N PHE A 105 8.38 -0.47 6.22
CA PHE A 105 9.57 0.06 6.85
C PHE A 105 10.33 -1.02 7.63
N VAL A 106 9.67 -1.65 8.62
CA VAL A 106 10.31 -2.64 9.50
C VAL A 106 10.79 -3.85 8.71
N SER A 107 9.98 -4.37 7.77
CA SER A 107 10.34 -5.54 6.98
C SER A 107 11.55 -5.29 6.08
N THR A 108 11.69 -4.08 5.51
CA THR A 108 12.88 -3.75 4.70
C THR A 108 14.15 -3.76 5.55
N PHE A 109 14.15 -3.17 6.75
CA PHE A 109 15.35 -3.20 7.60
C PHE A 109 15.68 -4.61 8.10
N LEU A 110 14.67 -5.39 8.49
CA LEU A 110 14.89 -6.79 8.88
C LEU A 110 15.40 -7.63 7.71
N PHE A 111 14.89 -7.41 6.51
CA PHE A 111 15.36 -8.08 5.30
C PHE A 111 16.81 -7.73 5.00
N MET A 112 17.20 -6.46 5.08
CA MET A 112 18.61 -6.05 4.92
C MET A 112 19.50 -6.70 5.98
N GLY A 113 19.06 -6.73 7.24
CA GLY A 113 19.77 -7.46 8.30
C GLY A 113 19.91 -8.96 8.02
N CYS A 114 18.90 -9.59 7.40
CA CYS A 114 19.00 -10.98 6.95
C CYS A 114 20.09 -11.15 5.89
N LEU A 115 20.15 -10.24 4.90
CA LEU A 115 21.19 -10.27 3.87
C LEU A 115 22.58 -10.06 4.48
N ASP A 116 22.73 -9.11 5.40
CA ASP A 116 24.00 -8.88 6.09
C ASP A 116 24.46 -10.13 6.82
N VAL A 117 23.54 -10.85 7.48
CA VAL A 117 23.90 -12.11 8.15
C VAL A 117 24.27 -13.21 7.19
N ILE A 118 23.58 -13.34 6.05
CA ILE A 118 23.89 -14.34 5.03
C ILE A 118 25.27 -14.09 4.39
N PHE A 119 25.60 -12.84 4.09
CA PHE A 119 26.80 -12.51 3.31
C PHE A 119 28.03 -12.17 4.14
N THR A 120 27.86 -11.77 5.40
CA THR A 120 28.97 -11.26 6.23
C THR A 120 29.38 -12.23 7.32
N PHE A 121 28.44 -12.95 7.94
CA PHE A 121 28.75 -13.80 9.09
C PHE A 121 28.82 -15.27 8.69
N GLU A 122 29.87 -15.95 9.17
CA GLU A 122 29.97 -17.41 9.11
C GLU A 122 28.95 -18.01 10.08
N THR A 123 27.83 -18.47 9.53
CA THR A 123 26.71 -19.08 10.26
C THR A 123 26.55 -20.54 9.84
N THR A 124 25.95 -21.36 10.71
CA THR A 124 25.68 -22.77 10.36
C THR A 124 24.63 -22.86 9.25
N PHE A 125 24.64 -23.98 8.51
CA PHE A 125 23.74 -24.20 7.38
C PHE A 125 22.25 -24.10 7.78
N GLU A 126 21.90 -24.59 8.97
CA GLU A 126 20.54 -24.54 9.50
C GLU A 126 20.08 -23.10 9.74
N VAL A 127 20.98 -22.26 10.29
CA VAL A 127 20.71 -20.84 10.53
C VAL A 127 20.55 -20.11 9.20
N GLN A 128 21.38 -20.40 8.20
CA GLN A 128 21.24 -19.81 6.86
C GLN A 128 19.90 -20.16 6.22
N ILE A 129 19.47 -21.43 6.28
CA ILE A 129 18.15 -21.85 5.78
C ILE A 129 17.03 -21.07 6.47
N PHE A 130 17.09 -20.97 7.81
CA PHE A 130 16.08 -20.23 8.57
C PHE A 130 16.02 -18.75 8.17
N ILE A 131 17.18 -18.10 8.04
CA ILE A 131 17.27 -16.68 7.65
C ILE A 131 16.73 -16.48 6.24
N VAL A 132 17.04 -17.36 5.29
CA VAL A 132 16.50 -17.28 3.92
C VAL A 132 14.97 -17.42 3.92
N ILE A 133 14.44 -18.40 4.67
CA ILE A 133 13.00 -18.60 4.82
C ILE A 133 12.33 -17.35 5.43
N PHE A 134 12.94 -16.78 6.47
CA PHE A 134 12.46 -15.57 7.14
C PHE A 134 12.53 -14.35 6.20
N ALA A 135 13.64 -14.16 5.48
CA ALA A 135 13.81 -13.08 4.52
C ALA A 135 12.75 -13.13 3.41
N ILE A 136 12.50 -14.32 2.85
CA ILE A 136 11.42 -14.52 1.87
C ILE A 136 10.07 -14.15 2.49
N SER A 137 9.79 -14.63 3.71
CA SER A 137 8.56 -14.34 4.44
C SER A 137 8.30 -12.84 4.62
N LEU A 138 9.33 -12.07 5.00
CA LEU A 138 9.27 -10.62 5.11
C LEU A 138 8.92 -9.97 3.77
N VAL A 139 9.62 -10.33 2.69
CA VAL A 139 9.35 -9.76 1.36
C VAL A 139 7.92 -10.05 0.92
N LEU A 140 7.38 -11.23 1.20
CA LEU A 140 6.02 -11.60 0.80
C LEU A 140 4.93 -10.77 1.48
N THR A 141 5.22 -10.21 2.65
CA THR A 141 4.22 -9.61 3.54
C THR A 141 4.50 -8.13 3.86
N ALA A 142 5.62 -7.57 3.37
CA ALA A 142 6.03 -6.20 3.66
C ALA A 142 5.07 -5.12 3.12
N ALA A 143 4.34 -5.37 2.03
CA ALA A 143 3.47 -4.35 1.47
C ALA A 143 2.31 -3.99 2.41
N PRO A 144 1.99 -2.70 2.58
CA PRO A 144 0.80 -2.28 3.30
C PRO A 144 -0.43 -2.87 2.60
N SER A 145 -1.38 -3.35 3.40
CA SER A 145 -2.64 -3.90 2.92
C SER A 145 -3.52 -2.81 2.32
N TRP A 146 -4.59 -3.20 1.63
CA TRP A 146 -5.56 -2.22 1.15
C TRP A 146 -6.29 -1.53 2.30
N VAL A 147 -6.48 -2.22 3.42
CA VAL A 147 -7.08 -1.66 4.64
C VAL A 147 -6.18 -0.56 5.20
N ASP A 148 -4.87 -0.79 5.27
CA ASP A 148 -3.91 0.23 5.74
C ASP A 148 -3.96 1.49 4.88
N ILE A 149 -3.99 1.32 3.56
CA ILE A 149 -4.10 2.44 2.61
C ILE A 149 -5.44 3.17 2.79
N SER A 150 -6.55 2.43 2.90
CA SER A 150 -7.88 3.00 3.11
C SER A 150 -7.92 3.83 4.40
N ASN A 151 -7.31 3.32 5.48
CA ASN A 151 -7.24 3.99 6.76
C ASN A 151 -6.49 5.34 6.66
N ILE A 152 -5.42 5.42 5.87
CA ILE A 152 -4.72 6.69 5.63
C ILE A 152 -5.65 7.71 4.98
N PHE A 153 -6.40 7.29 3.95
CA PHE A 153 -7.34 8.17 3.26
C PHE A 153 -8.52 8.57 4.13
N GLU A 154 -9.03 7.66 4.95
CA GLU A 154 -10.12 7.95 5.89
C GLU A 154 -9.69 8.97 6.96
N ALA A 155 -8.50 8.80 7.54
CA ALA A 155 -7.93 9.77 8.47
C ALA A 155 -7.70 11.14 7.81
N ALA A 156 -7.25 11.15 6.54
CA ALA A 156 -7.10 12.38 5.77
C ALA A 156 -8.43 13.09 5.50
N ALA A 157 -9.50 12.32 5.28
CA ALA A 157 -10.84 12.84 4.98
C ALA A 157 -11.56 13.37 6.22
N GLY A 158 -11.25 12.87 7.42
CA GLY A 158 -11.86 13.31 8.68
C GLY A 158 -11.59 14.79 8.98
N GLU A 159 -10.34 15.24 8.79
CA GLU A 159 -9.93 16.62 9.01
C GLU A 159 -9.08 17.13 7.82
N PRO A 160 -9.71 17.54 6.71
CA PRO A 160 -9.01 17.77 5.45
C PRO A 160 -8.04 18.97 5.51
N LEU A 161 -8.40 20.04 6.24
CA LEU A 161 -7.53 21.21 6.39
C LEU A 161 -6.26 20.88 7.19
N GLN A 162 -6.41 20.18 8.31
CA GLN A 162 -5.28 19.75 9.12
C GLN A 162 -4.40 18.75 8.37
N SER A 163 -5.01 17.79 7.68
CA SER A 163 -4.30 16.80 6.86
C SER A 163 -3.50 17.47 5.74
N PHE A 164 -4.07 18.48 5.09
CA PHE A 164 -3.36 19.28 4.09
C PHE A 164 -2.17 20.04 4.68
N LEU A 165 -2.32 20.66 5.85
CA LEU A 165 -1.22 21.33 6.55
C LEU A 165 -0.12 20.34 6.97
N GLN A 166 -0.50 19.18 7.52
CA GLN A 166 0.45 18.11 7.86
C GLN A 166 1.23 17.65 6.62
N PHE A 167 0.55 17.48 5.49
CA PHE A 167 1.17 17.15 4.23
C PHE A 167 2.16 18.24 3.77
N ILE A 168 1.79 19.52 3.85
CA ILE A 168 2.72 20.63 3.55
C ILE A 168 3.94 20.58 4.46
N TYR A 169 3.76 20.38 5.77
CA TYR A 169 4.87 20.30 6.71
C TYR A 169 5.81 19.14 6.41
N VAL A 170 5.25 17.99 6.01
CA VAL A 170 6.07 16.86 5.53
C VAL A 170 6.88 17.31 4.34
N VAL A 171 6.27 17.85 3.29
CA VAL A 171 6.96 18.29 2.07
C VAL A 171 8.06 19.31 2.37
N ILE A 172 7.82 20.26 3.28
CA ILE A 172 8.82 21.26 3.68
C ILE A 172 9.94 20.60 4.48
N SER A 173 9.62 19.78 5.50
CA SER A 173 10.61 19.07 6.33
C SER A 173 11.50 18.18 5.49
N LEU A 174 10.87 17.50 4.54
CA LEU A 174 11.45 16.67 3.52
C LEU A 174 12.43 17.46 2.66
N PHE A 175 12.01 18.60 2.10
CA PHE A 175 12.86 19.47 1.29
C PHE A 175 14.06 20.02 2.08
N ILE A 176 13.84 20.45 3.33
CA ILE A 176 14.89 20.93 4.22
C ILE A 176 15.89 19.81 4.51
N SER A 177 15.41 18.60 4.80
CA SER A 177 16.27 17.44 5.10
C SER A 177 17.15 17.09 3.90
N ILE A 178 16.60 17.11 2.68
CA ILE A 178 17.37 16.96 1.43
C ILE A 178 18.48 18.00 1.36
N THR A 179 18.10 19.27 1.52
CA THR A 179 19.04 20.39 1.39
C THR A 179 20.18 20.30 2.41
N ILE A 180 19.88 19.94 3.67
CA ILE A 180 20.90 19.78 4.71
C ILE A 180 21.86 18.62 4.37
N LEU A 181 21.33 17.49 3.91
CA LEU A 181 22.14 16.33 3.55
C LEU A 181 23.06 16.63 2.35
N ASP A 182 22.54 17.30 1.33
CA ASP A 182 23.33 17.73 0.17
C ASP A 182 24.43 18.73 0.56
N LEU A 183 24.17 19.62 1.51
CA LEU A 183 25.15 20.63 1.95
C LEU A 183 26.19 20.10 2.94
N SER A 184 25.92 18.98 3.61
CA SER A 184 26.78 18.49 4.70
C SER A 184 27.77 17.41 4.29
N ASP A 185 27.70 16.89 3.05
CA ASP A 185 28.46 15.73 2.57
C ASP A 185 28.41 14.52 3.54
N LEU A 186 27.42 14.51 4.45
CA LEU A 186 27.29 13.52 5.49
C LEU A 186 26.61 12.28 4.91
N ILE A 187 27.39 11.21 4.76
CA ILE A 187 26.87 9.88 4.44
C ILE A 187 26.22 9.31 5.71
N LEU A 188 24.99 9.72 6.00
CA LEU A 188 24.21 9.18 7.10
C LEU A 188 23.37 7.99 6.62
N PRO A 189 23.04 7.02 7.50
CA PRO A 189 21.95 6.06 7.25
C PRO A 189 20.57 6.74 7.04
N ILE A 190 20.49 8.05 7.31
CA ILE A 190 19.36 8.95 7.01
C ILE A 190 19.33 9.37 5.52
N GLU A 191 20.36 9.07 4.70
CA GLU A 191 20.25 9.13 3.22
C GLU A 191 19.02 8.34 2.72
N VAL A 192 18.53 7.36 3.47
CA VAL A 192 17.24 6.71 3.16
C VAL A 192 16.11 7.74 3.16
N LEU A 193 15.98 8.55 4.21
CA LEU A 193 15.00 9.64 4.28
C LEU A 193 15.18 10.63 3.12
N TYR A 194 16.42 10.90 2.67
CA TYR A 194 16.74 11.76 1.50
C TYR A 194 16.05 11.34 0.19
N TYR A 195 16.05 10.05 -0.15
CA TYR A 195 15.31 9.63 -1.35
C TYR A 195 13.85 9.23 -1.07
N VAL A 196 13.44 8.92 0.19
CA VAL A 196 11.99 8.92 0.56
C VAL A 196 11.46 10.29 0.16
N SER A 197 12.22 11.30 0.59
CA SER A 197 11.90 12.68 0.39
C SER A 197 11.82 13.00 -1.10
N TYR A 198 12.87 12.70 -1.85
CA TYR A 198 12.91 12.99 -3.27
C TYR A 198 11.78 12.28 -4.06
N PHE A 199 11.52 11.01 -3.78
CA PHE A 199 10.48 10.23 -4.45
C PHE A 199 9.07 10.71 -4.08
N ALA A 200 8.80 10.94 -2.80
CA ALA A 200 7.52 11.49 -2.35
C ALA A 200 7.30 12.88 -2.96
N LEU A 201 8.29 13.77 -2.97
CA LEU A 201 8.20 15.09 -3.59
C LEU A 201 7.98 14.98 -5.10
N THR A 202 8.60 14.01 -5.78
CA THR A 202 8.35 13.74 -7.21
C THR A 202 6.90 13.31 -7.47
N ILE A 203 6.35 12.37 -6.67
CA ILE A 203 4.94 11.97 -6.76
C ILE A 203 4.03 13.16 -6.54
N ILE A 204 4.32 13.98 -5.52
CA ILE A 204 3.52 15.14 -5.16
C ILE A 204 3.52 16.18 -6.29
N ILE A 205 4.68 16.53 -6.82
CA ILE A 205 4.81 17.44 -7.97
C ILE A 205 4.05 16.88 -9.16
N TYR A 206 4.21 15.60 -9.47
CA TYR A 206 3.52 14.95 -10.58
C TYR A 206 1.99 14.99 -10.40
N SER A 207 1.49 14.71 -9.20
CA SER A 207 0.07 14.82 -8.86
C SER A 207 -0.46 16.25 -8.97
N ILE A 208 0.30 17.25 -8.52
CA ILE A 208 -0.03 18.68 -8.66
C ILE A 208 -0.12 19.07 -10.14
N ILE A 209 0.85 18.66 -10.97
CA ILE A 209 0.84 18.93 -12.41
C ILE A 209 -0.40 18.32 -13.07
N ILE A 210 -0.75 17.07 -12.74
CA ILE A 210 -1.98 16.43 -13.26
C ILE A 210 -3.23 17.21 -12.85
N LEU A 211 -3.32 17.63 -11.59
CA LEU A 211 -4.43 18.44 -11.07
C LEU A 211 -4.53 19.77 -11.81
N LEU A 212 -3.41 20.49 -11.99
CA LEU A 212 -3.36 21.73 -12.75
C LEU A 212 -3.83 21.52 -14.20
N ILE A 213 -3.37 20.47 -14.89
CA ILE A 213 -3.83 20.14 -16.25
C ILE A 213 -5.34 19.88 -16.27
N ARG A 214 -5.88 19.16 -15.28
CA ARG A 214 -7.33 18.92 -15.16
C ARG A 214 -8.11 20.22 -14.94
N MET A 215 -7.63 21.10 -14.07
CA MET A 215 -8.25 22.42 -13.84
C MET A 215 -8.21 23.28 -15.09
N ILE A 216 -7.06 23.38 -15.78
CA ILE A 216 -6.93 24.11 -17.04
C ILE A 216 -7.92 23.57 -18.08
N ARG A 217 -8.01 22.23 -18.24
CA ARG A 217 -8.99 21.62 -19.16
C ARG A 217 -10.44 21.94 -18.78
N ALA A 218 -10.77 21.95 -17.49
CA ALA A 218 -12.12 22.29 -17.01
C ALA A 218 -12.45 23.76 -17.28
N SER A 219 -11.52 24.68 -16.98
CA SER A 219 -11.67 26.11 -17.28
C SER A 219 -11.76 26.37 -18.79
N PHE A 220 -10.96 25.69 -19.61
CA PHE A 220 -11.05 25.79 -21.08
C PHE A 220 -12.41 25.33 -21.61
N ARG A 221 -13.01 24.27 -21.05
CA ARG A 221 -14.38 23.84 -21.42
C ARG A 221 -15.45 24.85 -21.03
N HIS A 222 -15.24 25.61 -19.96
CA HIS A 222 -16.16 26.66 -19.53
C HIS A 222 -16.04 27.92 -20.40
N VAL A 223 -14.82 28.29 -20.79
CA VAL A 223 -14.55 29.50 -21.60
C VAL A 223 -14.83 29.26 -23.08
N PHE A 224 -14.49 28.07 -23.57
CA PHE A 224 -14.83 27.59 -24.90
C PHE A 224 -15.83 26.46 -24.73
N PRO A 225 -17.11 26.76 -24.42
CA PRO A 225 -18.14 25.75 -24.52
C PRO A 225 -18.05 25.22 -25.95
N SER A 226 -17.66 23.95 -26.07
CA SER A 226 -17.76 23.27 -27.34
C SER A 226 -19.22 23.42 -27.73
N ASP A 227 -19.46 24.14 -28.82
CA ASP A 227 -20.70 24.05 -29.60
C ASP A 227 -20.74 22.62 -30.13
N ASN A 228 -21.03 21.68 -29.22
CA ASN A 228 -21.60 20.41 -29.56
C ASN A 228 -22.99 20.76 -30.07
N HIS A 229 -23.03 21.18 -31.33
CA HIS A 229 -24.12 20.85 -32.21
C HIS A 229 -24.44 19.39 -31.93
N SER A 230 -25.54 19.22 -31.21
CA SER A 230 -26.19 17.96 -30.93
C SER A 230 -26.14 17.13 -32.21
N SER A 231 -25.16 16.22 -32.32
CA SER A 231 -25.36 15.03 -33.12
C SER A 231 -26.45 14.32 -32.36
N LYS A 232 -27.70 14.58 -32.79
CA LYS A 232 -28.85 13.79 -32.41
C LYS A 232 -28.40 12.37 -32.74
N GLN A 233 -27.96 11.64 -31.72
CA GLN A 233 -27.82 10.21 -31.82
C GLN A 233 -29.17 9.76 -32.33
N ILE A 234 -29.18 9.32 -33.58
CA ILE A 234 -30.29 8.63 -34.19
C ILE A 234 -30.43 7.38 -33.33
N GLN A 235 -31.23 7.50 -32.27
CA GLN A 235 -31.71 6.36 -31.53
C GLN A 235 -32.56 5.61 -32.55
N ARG A 236 -31.93 4.65 -33.24
CA ARG A 236 -32.66 3.62 -33.98
C ARG A 236 -33.59 2.99 -32.95
N LYS A 237 -34.86 3.41 -32.97
CA LYS A 237 -35.94 2.71 -32.27
C LYS A 237 -35.88 1.28 -32.77
N ARG A 238 -35.30 0.38 -31.97
CA ARG A 238 -35.34 -1.05 -32.26
C ARG A 238 -36.82 -1.41 -32.35
N HIS A 239 -37.26 -1.83 -33.53
CA HIS A 239 -38.62 -2.25 -33.78
C HIS A 239 -38.90 -3.42 -32.84
N LYS A 240 -39.73 -3.22 -31.81
CA LYS A 240 -40.20 -4.32 -30.96
C LYS A 240 -41.21 -5.12 -31.80
N PRO A 241 -40.96 -6.39 -32.12
CA PRO A 241 -41.94 -7.21 -32.82
C PRO A 241 -43.22 -7.28 -31.99
N LYS A 242 -44.39 -7.10 -32.63
CA LYS A 242 -45.69 -7.32 -31.99
C LYS A 242 -45.73 -8.77 -31.51
N LYS A 243 -45.98 -8.99 -30.21
CA LYS A 243 -46.23 -10.33 -29.68
C LYS A 243 -47.41 -10.95 -30.44
N PRO A 244 -47.31 -12.21 -30.89
CA PRO A 244 -48.46 -12.89 -31.49
C PRO A 244 -49.60 -12.98 -30.48
N PRO A 245 -50.86 -12.93 -30.94
CA PRO A 245 -52.02 -13.08 -30.07
C PRO A 245 -51.94 -14.43 -29.34
N LYS A 246 -52.23 -14.43 -28.04
CA LYS A 246 -52.44 -15.66 -27.27
C LYS A 246 -53.59 -16.41 -27.95
N HIS A 247 -53.30 -17.59 -28.49
CA HIS A 247 -54.35 -18.57 -28.73
C HIS A 247 -54.97 -18.89 -27.36
N GLU A 248 -56.25 -18.57 -27.21
CA GLU A 248 -57.08 -19.18 -26.18
C GLU A 248 -57.12 -20.68 -26.50
N GLU A 249 -56.36 -21.47 -25.75
CA GLU A 249 -56.60 -22.90 -25.68
C GLU A 249 -57.97 -23.07 -25.05
N GLY A 250 -58.95 -23.35 -25.92
CA GLY A 250 -60.32 -23.61 -25.56
C GLY A 250 -60.41 -24.77 -24.58
N SER A 251 -61.20 -24.55 -23.54
CA SER A 251 -61.82 -25.59 -22.74
C SER A 251 -62.65 -26.52 -23.62
N TRP A 252 -62.32 -27.81 -23.64
CA TRP A 252 -63.24 -28.95 -23.62
C TRP A 252 -62.52 -30.16 -23.04
#